data_AF-A0A553PMX5-F1
#
_entry.id   AF-A0A553PMX5-F1
#
_cell.length_a   1.000
_cell.length_b   1.000
_cell.length_c   1.000
_cell.angle_alpha   90.00
_cell.angle_beta   90.00
_cell.angle_gamma   90.00
#
_symmetry.space_group_name_H-M   'P 1'
#
loop_
_entity.id
_entity.type
_entity.pdbx_description
1 polymer ?
#
loop_
_entity_poly.entity_id
_entity_poly.type
_entity_poly.pdbx_seq_one_letter_code
_entity_poly.pdbx_strand_id
1 'polypeptide(L)'
;MADREHLVYQAKLAEQAERYDEMVEWMKNVAGKDVDLSVEERNLLSVAYKNVIGARRASWRIISSIEQKEESKGAADKLKMIREYRQLVRTICLS
;
A
#
# COMPACT_ATOMS: atom_id res chain seq x y z
N MET A 1 19.98 -14.43 -14.55
CA MET A 1 19.45 -15.16 -13.37
C MET A 1 19.77 -14.45 -12.07
N ALA A 2 21.03 -14.00 -11.84
CA ALA A 2 21.43 -13.27 -10.61
C ALA A 2 20.53 -12.10 -10.20
N ASP A 3 20.04 -11.31 -11.17
CA ASP A 3 19.19 -10.14 -10.87
C ASP A 3 17.79 -10.53 -10.34
N ARG A 4 17.23 -11.68 -10.74
CA ARG A 4 15.92 -12.13 -10.24
C ARG A 4 16.03 -12.64 -8.81
N GLU A 5 16.99 -13.52 -8.55
CA GLU A 5 17.23 -14.06 -7.21
C GLU A 5 17.60 -12.95 -6.21
N HIS A 6 18.36 -11.94 -6.65
CA HIS A 6 18.68 -10.78 -5.84
C HIS A 6 17.41 -9.97 -5.47
N LEU A 7 16.55 -9.67 -6.45
CA LEU A 7 15.28 -8.97 -6.19
C LEU A 7 14.35 -9.75 -5.25
N VAL A 8 14.26 -11.07 -5.41
CA VAL A 8 13.48 -11.94 -4.51
C VAL A 8 14.07 -11.96 -3.11
N TYR A 9 15.40 -12.00 -2.98
CA TYR A 9 16.06 -11.94 -1.68
C TYR A 9 15.84 -10.60 -0.99
N GLN A 10 15.93 -9.48 -1.72
CA GLN A 10 15.59 -8.16 -1.20
C GLN A 10 14.13 -8.10 -0.74
N ALA A 11 13.18 -8.62 -1.53
CA ALA A 11 11.77 -8.68 -1.15
C ALA A 11 11.53 -9.45 0.16
N LYS A 12 12.25 -10.55 0.39
CA LYS A 12 12.21 -11.28 1.68
C LYS A 12 12.75 -10.43 2.83
N LEU A 13 13.83 -9.69 2.62
CA LEU A 13 14.35 -8.78 3.65
C LEU A 13 13.36 -7.64 3.97
N ALA A 14 12.71 -7.06 2.95
CA ALA A 14 11.67 -6.05 3.17
C ALA A 14 10.45 -6.62 3.89
N GLU A 15 10.04 -7.86 3.61
CA GLU A 15 8.96 -8.53 4.35
C GLU A 15 9.28 -8.59 5.84
N GLN A 16 10.49 -9.02 6.21
CA GLN A 16 10.93 -9.08 7.62
C GLN A 16 11.03 -7.70 8.28
N ALA A 17 11.31 -6.66 7.49
CA ALA A 17 11.40 -5.28 7.95
C ALA A 17 10.07 -4.51 7.84
N GLU A 18 8.98 -5.17 7.44
CA GLU A 18 7.67 -4.56 7.17
C GLU A 18 7.69 -3.40 6.15
N ARG A 19 8.70 -3.36 5.27
CA ARG A 19 8.83 -2.32 4.21
C ARG A 19 8.13 -2.74 2.92
N TYR A 20 6.81 -2.89 3.00
CA TYR A 20 6.00 -3.45 1.93
C TYR A 20 5.96 -2.62 0.64
N ASP A 21 6.15 -1.29 0.70
CA ASP A 21 6.21 -0.45 -0.50
C ASP A 21 7.43 -0.79 -1.38
N GLU A 22 8.60 -1.01 -0.78
CA GLU A 22 9.80 -1.47 -1.50
C GLU A 22 9.64 -2.91 -1.99
N MET A 23 9.02 -3.77 -1.17
CA MET A 23 8.71 -5.14 -1.56
C MET A 23 7.85 -5.17 -2.83
N VAL A 24 6.86 -4.27 -2.96
CA VAL A 24 6.06 -4.12 -4.18
C VAL A 24 6.91 -3.72 -5.37
N GLU A 25 7.85 -2.79 -5.20
CA GLU A 25 8.75 -2.34 -6.28
C GLU A 25 9.61 -3.50 -6.81
N TRP A 26 10.27 -4.25 -5.92
CA TRP A 26 11.11 -5.37 -6.33
C TRP A 26 10.30 -6.51 -6.93
N MET A 27 9.14 -6.85 -6.37
CA MET A 27 8.29 -7.91 -6.90
C MET A 27 7.62 -7.54 -8.23
N LYS A 28 7.35 -6.25 -8.47
CA LYS A 28 6.96 -5.75 -9.81
C LYS A 28 8.07 -5.97 -10.83
N ASN A 29 9.32 -5.69 -10.48
CA ASN A 29 10.46 -5.93 -11.36
C ASN A 29 10.65 -7.41 -11.67
N VAL A 30 10.38 -8.30 -10.71
CA VAL A 30 10.38 -9.76 -10.93
C VAL A 30 9.26 -10.20 -11.86
N ALA A 31 8.05 -9.65 -11.68
CA ALA A 31 6.88 -9.95 -12.50
C ALA A 31 6.92 -9.36 -13.92
N GLY A 32 7.69 -8.29 -14.12
CA GLY A 32 7.91 -7.68 -15.44
C GLY A 32 8.92 -8.42 -16.32
N LYS A 33 9.54 -9.49 -15.82
CA LYS A 33 10.38 -10.38 -16.66
C LYS A 33 9.48 -11.36 -17.40
N ASP A 34 9.77 -11.65 -18.67
CA ASP A 34 9.03 -12.61 -19.54
C ASP A 34 9.17 -14.08 -19.11
N VAL A 35 9.14 -14.34 -17.80
CA VAL A 35 9.25 -15.66 -17.19
C VAL A 35 8.17 -15.79 -16.13
N ASP A 36 7.43 -16.89 -16.18
CA ASP A 36 6.38 -17.18 -15.23
C ASP A 36 6.85 -17.06 -13.77
N LEU A 37 5.96 -16.56 -12.93
CA LEU A 37 6.19 -16.48 -11.49
C LEU A 37 6.03 -17.87 -10.88
N SER A 38 7.03 -18.26 -10.08
CA SER A 38 6.92 -19.40 -9.19
C SER A 38 5.83 -19.16 -8.13
N VAL A 39 5.42 -20.24 -7.45
CA VAL A 39 4.43 -20.17 -6.36
C VAL A 39 4.91 -19.24 -5.25
N GLU A 40 6.21 -19.30 -4.92
CA GLU A 40 6.82 -18.44 -3.89
C GLU A 40 6.76 -16.96 -4.29
N GLU A 41 7.14 -16.62 -5.52
CA GLU A 41 7.16 -15.23 -5.98
C GLU A 41 5.74 -14.65 -6.10
N ARG A 42 4.76 -15.46 -6.50
CA ARG A 42 3.36 -15.05 -6.51
C ARG A 42 2.83 -14.77 -5.09
N ASN A 43 3.26 -15.57 -4.11
CA ASN A 43 2.93 -15.35 -2.71
C ASN A 43 3.54 -14.04 -2.21
N LEU A 44 4.84 -13.81 -2.47
CA LEU A 44 5.51 -12.56 -2.10
C LEU A 44 4.83 -11.34 -2.74
N LEU A 45 4.47 -11.41 -4.02
CA LEU A 45 3.73 -10.35 -4.70
C LEU A 45 2.38 -10.09 -4.01
N SER A 46 1.65 -11.15 -3.66
CA SER A 46 0.36 -11.05 -2.97
C SER A 46 0.50 -10.43 -1.57
N VAL A 47 1.51 -10.84 -0.80
CA VAL A 47 1.80 -10.31 0.54
C VAL A 47 2.14 -8.83 0.47
N ALA A 48 3.02 -8.44 -0.46
CA ALA A 48 3.44 -7.05 -0.64
C ALA A 48 2.24 -6.13 -0.91
N TYR A 49 1.44 -6.44 -1.94
CA TYR A 49 0.28 -5.63 -2.30
C TYR A 49 -0.82 -5.64 -1.24
N LYS A 50 -1.10 -6.80 -0.62
CA LYS A 50 -2.12 -6.91 0.43
C LYS A 50 -1.80 -5.99 1.61
N ASN A 51 -0.53 -5.91 2.01
CA ASN A 51 -0.10 -5.08 3.13
C ASN A 51 -0.13 -3.59 2.77
N VAL A 52 0.40 -3.19 1.61
CA VAL A 52 0.33 -1.78 1.16
C VAL A 52 -1.12 -1.29 1.08
N ILE A 53 -1.98 -2.04 0.39
CA ILE A 53 -3.41 -1.68 0.25
C ILE A 53 -4.12 -1.77 1.61
N GLY A 54 -3.74 -2.73 2.47
CA GLY A 54 -4.24 -2.86 3.83
C GLY A 54 -3.99 -1.60 4.67
N ALA A 55 -2.75 -1.13 4.69
CA ALA A 55 -2.35 0.10 5.40
C ALA A 55 -3.07 1.33 4.84
N ARG A 56 -3.13 1.46 3.51
CA ARG A 56 -3.87 2.53 2.83
C ARG A 56 -5.35 2.56 3.22
N ARG A 57 -6.05 1.42 3.15
CA ARG A 57 -7.46 1.30 3.58
C ARG A 57 -7.65 1.61 5.07
N ALA A 58 -6.72 1.22 5.93
CA ALA A 58 -6.76 1.57 7.35
C ALA A 58 -6.67 3.10 7.54
N SER A 59 -5.73 3.76 6.85
CA SER A 59 -5.62 5.23 6.84
C SER A 59 -6.91 5.91 6.39
N TRP A 60 -7.51 5.46 5.28
CA TRP A 60 -8.78 6.00 4.79
C TRP A 60 -9.93 5.85 5.81
N ARG A 61 -10.03 4.69 6.48
CA ARG A 61 -11.04 4.48 7.54
C ARG A 61 -10.84 5.44 8.71
N ILE A 62 -9.59 5.66 9.13
CA ILE A 62 -9.27 6.59 10.23
C ILE A 62 -9.71 8.01 9.87
N ILE A 63 -9.35 8.49 8.68
CA ILE A 63 -9.71 9.84 8.22
C ILE A 63 -11.23 9.99 8.11
N SER A 64 -11.93 8.96 7.61
CA SER A 64 -13.39 8.97 7.53
C SER A 64 -14.04 9.04 8.92
N SER A 65 -13.45 8.38 9.93
CA SER A 65 -13.91 8.51 11.32
C SER A 65 -13.64 9.89 11.90
N ILE A 66 -12.51 10.52 11.56
CA ILE A 66 -12.19 11.90 11.99
C ILE A 66 -13.17 12.90 11.37
N GLU A 67 -13.49 12.75 10.08
CA GLU A 67 -14.48 13.59 9.39
C GLU A 67 -15.84 13.55 10.09
N GLN A 68 -16.36 12.35 10.37
CA GLN A 68 -17.64 12.19 11.07
C GLN A 68 -17.64 12.82 12.46
N LYS A 69 -16.52 12.73 13.19
CA LYS A 69 -16.36 13.35 14.52
C LYS A 69 -16.27 14.87 14.47
N GLU A 70 -15.77 15.45 13.38
CA GLU A 70 -15.65 16.90 13.24
C GLU A 70 -16.93 17.52 12.68
N GLU A 71 -17.67 16.77 11.87
CA GLU A 71 -19.00 17.17 11.36
C GLU A 71 -19.99 17.43 12.51
N SER A 72 -19.90 16.68 13.62
CA SER A 72 -20.74 16.90 14.81
C SER A 72 -20.38 18.14 15.63
N LYS A 73 -19.23 18.77 15.39
CA LYS A 73 -18.77 19.96 16.13
C LYS A 73 -19.05 21.28 15.42
N GLY A 74 -19.49 21.25 14.16
CA GLY A 74 -19.88 22.44 13.40
C GLY A 74 -18.74 23.34 12.91
N ALA A 75 -17.48 22.89 12.95
CA ALA A 75 -16.33 23.66 12.46
C ALA A 75 -16.15 23.51 10.94
N ALA A 76 -16.78 24.41 10.16
CA ALA A 76 -16.84 24.32 8.69
C ALA A 76 -15.46 24.31 7.99
N ASP A 77 -14.52 25.14 8.43
CA ASP A 77 -13.19 25.23 7.80
C ASP A 77 -12.37 23.95 7.97
N LYS A 78 -12.37 23.39 9.18
CA LYS A 78 -11.68 22.12 9.48
C LYS A 78 -12.30 20.96 8.73
N LEU A 79 -13.64 20.95 8.63
CA LEU A 79 -14.36 19.91 7.89
C LEU A 79 -14.00 19.93 6.39
N LYS A 80 -13.84 21.12 5.80
CA LYS A 80 -13.37 21.27 4.42
C LYS A 80 -11.97 20.68 4.22
N MET A 81 -11.02 21.02 5.09
CA MET A 81 -9.65 20.48 5.03
C MET A 81 -9.64 18.94 5.15
N ILE A 82 -10.44 18.38 6.07
CA ILE A 82 -10.53 16.92 6.26
C ILE A 82 -11.12 16.24 5.01
N ARG A 83 -12.15 16.84 4.40
CA ARG A 83 -12.77 16.30 3.17
C ARG A 83 -11.80 16.28 2.00
N GLU A 84 -11.03 17.35 1.80
CA GLU A 84 -9.99 17.43 0.77
C GLU A 84 -8.92 16.35 0.99
N TYR A 85 -8.43 16.21 2.23
CA TYR A 85 -7.44 15.18 2.55
C TYR A 85 -7.98 13.75 2.40
N ARG A 86 -9.24 13.49 2.81
CA ARG A 86 -9.90 12.20 2.60
C ARG A 86 -9.97 11.84 1.12
N GLN A 87 -10.26 12.81 0.26
CA GLN A 87 -10.34 12.59 -1.18
C GLN A 87 -8.96 12.24 -1.76
N LEU A 88 -7.90 12.93 -1.34
CA LEU A 88 -6.52 12.59 -1.71
C LEU A 88 -6.18 11.15 -1.31
N VAL A 89 -6.43 10.78 -0.06
CA VAL A 89 -6.14 9.43 0.44
C VAL A 89 -6.99 8.39 -0.27
N ARG A 90 -8.27 8.67 -0.56
CA ARG A 90 -9.13 7.78 -1.35
C ARG A 90 -8.52 7.47 -2.72
N THR A 91 -8.01 8.47 -3.42
CA THR A 91 -7.36 8.27 -4.73
C THR A 91 -6.16 7.33 -4.62
N ILE A 92 -5.32 7.52 -3.59
CA ILE A 92 -4.14 6.68 -3.34
C ILE A 92 -4.52 5.25 -2.90
N CYS A 93 -5.66 5.06 -2.24
CA CYS A 93 -6.13 3.74 -1.78
C CYS A 93 -6.80 2.89 -2.88
N LEU A 94 -7.37 3.54 -3.90
CA LEU A 94 -8.15 2.90 -4.98
C LEU A 94 -7.38 2.80 -6.30
N SER A 95 -6.15 3.30 -6.35
CA SER A 95 -5.18 3.10 -7.44
C SER A 95 -4.20 1.99 -7.11
#